data_AF-A0A972HFK4-F1
#
_entry.id   AF-A0A972HFK4-F1
#
_cell.length_a   1.000
_cell.length_b   1.000
_cell.length_c   1.000
_cell.angle_alpha   90.00
_cell.angle_beta   90.00
_cell.angle_gamma   90.00
#
_symmetry.space_group_name_H-M   'P 1'
#
loop_
_entity.id
_entity.type
_entity.pdbx_description
1 polymer ?
#
loop_
_entity_poly.entity_id
_entity_poly.type
_entity_poly.pdbx_seq_one_letter_code
_entity_poly.pdbx_strand_id
1 'polypeptide(L)'
;HFLWTESTSNDVLSLDWEDDIYLCPRFARLRMLEGAVAFDKTYPGGRLIPEQAVDTVKDELTSIRATIPGAKSHILTSPWFVPLRWFAGFSPDDRSIYQMDSGMSVRYRASMGSVTRRIDRTVRALDGASFGPGALVPLRDLARWLGGFTEDAVVELDYDRVAELFSEADLALDDSSALVGESIDALEAGDYATAGIRYREVATRWAPGQARAFIN
;
A
#
# COMPACT_ATOMS: atom_id res chain seq x y z
N HIS A 1 -21.39 -14.18 -7.47
CA HIS A 1 -21.82 -13.02 -6.66
C HIS A 1 -20.88 -12.96 -5.46
N PHE A 2 -19.73 -12.28 -5.60
CA PHE A 2 -18.75 -12.17 -4.51
C PHE A 2 -18.91 -10.80 -3.86
N LEU A 3 -19.84 -10.69 -2.91
CA LEU A 3 -19.85 -9.61 -1.95
C LEU A 3 -19.38 -10.22 -0.64
N TRP A 4 -18.09 -10.07 -0.35
CA TRP A 4 -17.58 -10.30 0.99
C TRP A 4 -18.21 -9.24 1.90
N THR A 5 -19.07 -9.64 2.82
CA THR A 5 -19.45 -8.79 3.94
C THR A 5 -18.35 -8.89 4.98
N GLU A 6 -17.42 -7.95 4.95
CA GLU A 6 -16.41 -7.81 5.99
C GLU A 6 -17.13 -7.59 7.34
N SER A 7 -16.83 -8.43 8.33
CA SER A 7 -17.39 -8.27 9.67
C SER A 7 -16.97 -6.92 10.25
N THR A 8 -17.94 -6.14 10.69
CA THR A 8 -17.75 -4.86 11.40
C THR A 8 -17.59 -5.04 12.92
N SER A 9 -17.37 -6.29 13.38
CA SER A 9 -17.27 -6.63 14.81
C SER A 9 -15.93 -7.28 15.17
N ASN A 10 -15.18 -7.80 14.19
CA ASN A 10 -13.81 -8.28 14.38
C ASN A 10 -12.84 -7.17 13.96
N ASP A 11 -12.50 -6.29 14.90
CA ASP A 11 -11.95 -4.96 14.57
C ASP A 11 -10.42 -4.86 14.56
N VAL A 12 -9.70 -5.98 14.70
CA VAL A 12 -8.23 -5.96 14.81
C VAL A 12 -7.59 -7.14 14.05
N LEU A 13 -6.50 -6.87 13.34
CA LEU A 13 -5.54 -7.89 12.90
C LEU A 13 -4.42 -7.97 13.92
N SER A 14 -4.00 -9.18 14.30
CA SER A 14 -2.88 -9.41 15.22
C SER A 14 -1.66 -9.96 14.50
N LEU A 15 -0.48 -9.55 14.93
CA LEU A 15 0.80 -9.99 14.40
C LEU A 15 1.74 -10.31 15.57
N ASP A 16 2.30 -11.52 15.58
CA ASP A 16 3.44 -11.87 16.43
C ASP A 16 4.75 -11.57 15.67
N TRP A 17 5.59 -10.69 16.22
CA TRP A 17 6.86 -10.30 15.61
C TRP A 17 7.89 -9.91 16.69
N GLU A 18 9.10 -10.45 16.59
CA GLU A 18 10.20 -10.21 17.56
C GLU A 18 9.77 -10.37 19.03
N ASP A 19 9.00 -11.43 19.32
CA ASP A 19 8.44 -11.76 20.64
C ASP A 19 7.37 -10.79 21.20
N ASP A 20 6.95 -9.80 20.40
CA ASP A 20 5.87 -8.87 20.72
C ASP A 20 4.60 -9.13 19.90
N ILE A 21 3.44 -8.74 20.45
CA ILE A 21 2.15 -8.80 19.77
C ILE A 21 1.73 -7.39 19.33
N TYR A 22 1.58 -7.22 18.03
CA TYR A 22 1.11 -5.99 17.40
C TYR A 22 -0.36 -6.11 17.00
N LEU A 23 -1.09 -5.01 17.17
CA LEU A 23 -2.50 -4.92 16.83
C LEU A 23 -2.70 -3.83 15.77
N CYS A 24 -3.31 -4.21 14.64
CA CYS A 24 -3.70 -3.29 13.57
C CYS A 24 -5.22 -3.13 13.57
N PRO A 25 -5.75 -1.99 14.05
CA PRO A 25 -7.17 -1.66 13.96
C PRO A 25 -7.68 -1.68 12.52
N ARG A 26 -8.66 -2.54 12.24
CA ARG A 26 -9.22 -2.70 10.90
C ARG A 26 -10.10 -1.53 10.49
N PHE A 27 -10.79 -0.90 11.43
CA PHE A 27 -11.74 0.21 11.19
C PHE A 27 -12.56 0.05 9.89
N ALA A 28 -13.19 -1.11 9.70
CA ALA A 28 -13.81 -1.49 8.42
C ALA A 28 -14.85 -0.46 7.95
N ARG A 29 -15.68 0.08 8.88
CA ARG A 29 -16.66 1.12 8.56
C ARG A 29 -15.99 2.41 8.07
N LEU A 30 -14.95 2.89 8.75
CA LEU A 30 -14.19 4.06 8.34
C LEU A 30 -13.61 3.86 6.93
N ARG A 31 -12.93 2.73 6.68
CA ARG A 31 -12.32 2.42 5.38
C ARG A 31 -13.36 2.34 4.26
N MET A 32 -14.53 1.77 4.54
CA MET A 32 -15.62 1.70 3.58
C MET A 32 -16.13 3.10 3.20
N LEU A 33 -16.30 3.99 4.19
CA LEU A 33 -16.71 5.38 3.94
C LEU A 33 -15.62 6.16 3.18
N GLU A 34 -14.35 6.00 3.55
CA GLU A 34 -13.22 6.63 2.83
C GLU A 34 -13.14 6.13 1.38
N GLY A 35 -13.35 4.83 1.14
CA GLY A 35 -13.43 4.25 -0.19
C GLY A 35 -14.59 4.80 -1.01
N ALA A 36 -15.77 4.98 -0.40
CA ALA A 36 -16.94 5.57 -1.03
C ALA A 36 -16.69 7.04 -1.47
N VAL A 37 -16.06 7.85 -0.60
CA VAL A 37 -15.68 9.24 -0.94
C VAL A 37 -14.62 9.27 -2.04
N ALA A 38 -13.62 8.39 -1.99
CA ALA A 38 -12.58 8.30 -3.02
C ALA A 38 -13.16 7.88 -4.39
N PHE A 39 -14.13 6.95 -4.38
CA PHE A 39 -14.84 6.51 -5.57
C PHE A 39 -15.64 7.65 -6.21
N ASP A 40 -16.46 8.36 -5.43
CA ASP A 40 -17.24 9.52 -5.90
C ASP A 40 -16.35 10.61 -6.51
N LYS A 41 -15.21 10.90 -5.87
CA LYS A 41 -14.23 11.87 -6.40
C LYS A 41 -13.64 11.44 -7.74
N THR A 42 -13.45 10.14 -7.96
CA THR A 42 -12.85 9.59 -9.18
C THR A 42 -13.88 9.45 -10.30
N TYR A 43 -15.12 9.08 -9.94
CA TYR A 43 -16.23 8.83 -10.87
C TYR A 43 -17.48 9.61 -10.43
N PRO A 44 -17.48 10.95 -10.58
CA PRO A 44 -18.60 11.78 -10.14
C PRO A 44 -19.89 11.45 -10.92
N GLY A 45 -21.04 11.54 -10.24
CA GLY A 45 -22.37 11.28 -10.84
C GLY A 45 -22.70 9.80 -11.06
N GLY A 46 -22.02 8.90 -10.34
CA GLY A 46 -22.06 7.45 -10.56
C GLY A 46 -23.33 6.71 -10.12
N ARG A 47 -23.60 5.56 -10.76
CA ARG A 47 -24.72 4.63 -10.46
C ARG A 47 -24.52 3.78 -9.19
N LEU A 48 -23.28 3.64 -8.72
CA LEU A 48 -22.90 2.74 -7.61
C LEU A 48 -23.19 3.34 -6.23
N ILE A 49 -22.99 4.66 -6.09
CA ILE A 49 -23.29 5.41 -4.88
C ILE A 49 -24.33 6.47 -5.27
N PRO A 50 -25.59 6.36 -4.81
CA PRO A 50 -26.58 7.39 -5.09
C PRO A 50 -26.10 8.76 -4.59
N GLU A 51 -26.33 9.84 -5.34
CA GLU A 51 -25.89 11.20 -4.95
C GLU A 51 -26.34 11.58 -3.53
N GLN A 52 -27.56 11.21 -3.15
CA GLN A 52 -28.12 11.46 -1.81
C GLN A 52 -27.36 10.72 -0.68
N ALA A 53 -26.70 9.61 -1.01
CA ALA A 53 -25.89 8.86 -0.07
C ALA A 53 -24.47 9.46 0.09
N VAL A 54 -23.99 10.25 -0.87
CA VAL A 54 -22.64 10.84 -0.82
C VAL A 54 -22.51 11.80 0.37
N ASP A 55 -23.49 12.68 0.57
CA ASP A 55 -23.46 13.62 1.70
C ASP A 55 -23.57 12.87 3.03
N THR A 56 -24.44 11.85 3.10
CA THR A 56 -24.57 10.98 4.28
C THR A 56 -23.24 10.30 4.62
N VAL A 57 -22.52 9.78 3.60
CA VAL A 57 -21.21 9.15 3.77
C VAL A 57 -20.17 10.15 4.29
N LYS A 58 -20.15 11.38 3.75
CA LYS A 58 -19.23 12.44 4.18
C LYS A 58 -19.50 12.91 5.61
N ASP A 59 -20.77 13.06 5.97
CA ASP A 59 -21.19 13.45 7.32
C ASP A 59 -20.83 12.37 8.35
N GLU A 60 -21.07 11.10 8.03
CA GLU A 60 -20.71 10.00 8.90
C GLU A 60 -19.19 9.88 9.08
N LEU A 61 -18.42 10.01 7.99
CA LEU A 61 -16.96 10.00 8.06
C LEU A 61 -16.43 11.16 8.94
N THR A 62 -17.03 12.34 8.83
CA THR A 62 -16.70 13.50 9.67
C THR A 62 -17.03 13.23 11.13
N SER A 63 -18.21 12.67 11.41
CA SER A 63 -18.65 12.29 12.75
C SER A 63 -17.72 11.27 13.41
N ILE A 64 -17.33 10.22 12.69
CA ILE A 64 -16.39 9.19 13.18
C ILE A 64 -15.04 9.83 13.55
N ARG A 65 -14.49 10.68 12.67
CA ARG A 65 -13.22 11.38 12.92
C ARG A 65 -13.27 12.35 14.10
N ALA A 66 -14.43 12.97 14.34
CA ALA A 66 -14.64 13.86 15.47
C ALA A 66 -14.84 13.11 16.80
N THR A 67 -15.46 11.93 16.77
CA THR A 67 -15.90 11.19 17.97
C THR A 67 -14.90 10.16 18.44
N ILE A 68 -14.11 9.58 17.52
CA ILE A 68 -13.13 8.54 17.83
C ILE A 68 -11.72 9.15 17.73
N PRO A 69 -11.06 9.45 18.86
CA PRO A 69 -9.71 9.99 18.86
C PRO A 69 -8.76 9.10 18.08
N GLY A 70 -8.01 9.69 17.14
CA GLY A 70 -7.04 8.95 16.33
C GLY A 70 -7.64 8.09 15.23
N ALA A 71 -8.95 8.17 14.95
CA ALA A 71 -9.58 7.44 13.84
C ALA A 71 -8.91 7.77 12.51
N LYS A 72 -8.25 6.77 11.95
CA LYS A 72 -7.57 6.80 10.65
C LYS A 72 -7.55 5.38 10.07
N SER A 73 -7.48 5.27 8.75
CA SER A 73 -7.23 3.97 8.15
C SER A 73 -5.82 3.50 8.51
N HIS A 74 -5.70 2.32 9.11
CA HIS A 74 -4.43 1.64 9.39
C HIS A 74 -4.00 0.72 8.24
N ILE A 75 -4.82 0.60 7.20
CA ILE A 75 -4.57 -0.29 6.06
C ILE A 75 -4.75 0.51 4.77
N LEU A 76 -3.72 0.51 3.92
CA LEU A 76 -3.84 0.93 2.53
C LEU A 76 -4.05 -0.31 1.67
N THR A 77 -4.94 -0.23 0.68
CA THR A 77 -5.26 -1.35 -0.21
C THR A 77 -5.13 -0.89 -1.66
N SER A 78 -4.57 -1.76 -2.50
CA SER A 78 -4.47 -1.57 -3.94
C SER A 78 -5.01 -2.82 -4.64
N PRO A 79 -6.05 -2.71 -5.48
CA PRO A 79 -6.61 -3.88 -6.15
C PRO A 79 -5.66 -4.34 -7.27
N TRP A 80 -5.46 -5.65 -7.37
CA TRP A 80 -4.75 -6.34 -8.46
C TRP A 80 -3.23 -6.13 -8.61
N PHE A 81 -2.63 -5.16 -7.93
CA PHE A 81 -1.19 -4.93 -7.99
C PHE A 81 -0.67 -4.21 -6.74
N VAL A 82 0.62 -4.37 -6.45
CA VAL A 82 1.32 -3.59 -5.44
C VAL A 82 1.87 -2.30 -6.07
N PRO A 83 1.47 -1.10 -5.62
CA PRO A 83 2.04 0.14 -6.09
C PRO A 83 3.54 0.18 -5.83
N LEU A 84 4.35 0.44 -6.87
CA LEU A 84 5.82 0.33 -6.78
C LEU A 84 6.43 1.17 -5.64
N ARG A 85 5.83 2.33 -5.36
CA ARG A 85 6.25 3.20 -4.26
C ARG A 85 6.15 2.56 -2.86
N TRP A 86 5.35 1.52 -2.69
CA TRP A 86 5.25 0.79 -1.41
C TRP A 86 6.51 -0.04 -1.17
N PHE A 87 7.11 -0.61 -2.21
CA PHE A 87 8.38 -1.33 -2.09
C PHE A 87 9.54 -0.44 -1.63
N ALA A 88 9.47 0.87 -1.85
CA ALA A 88 10.50 1.81 -1.39
C ALA A 88 10.65 1.85 0.15
N GLY A 89 9.68 1.30 0.90
CA GLY A 89 9.77 1.14 2.35
C GLY A 89 10.54 -0.12 2.80
N PHE A 90 10.80 -1.06 1.89
CA PHE A 90 11.27 -2.40 2.22
C PHE A 90 12.58 -2.75 1.52
N SER A 91 13.25 -3.75 2.07
CA SER A 91 14.45 -4.38 1.55
C SER A 91 14.18 -5.86 1.28
N PRO A 92 15.05 -6.55 0.51
CA PRO A 92 14.89 -7.98 0.25
C PRO A 92 14.85 -8.83 1.52
N ASP A 93 15.58 -8.41 2.57
CA ASP A 93 15.67 -9.14 3.84
C ASP A 93 14.38 -9.08 4.67
N ASP A 94 13.51 -8.11 4.39
CA ASP A 94 12.21 -7.99 5.08
C ASP A 94 11.17 -8.99 4.52
N ARG A 95 11.50 -9.67 3.43
CA ARG A 95 10.59 -10.54 2.67
C ARG A 95 10.46 -11.92 3.31
N SER A 96 9.23 -12.42 3.37
CA SER A 96 8.93 -13.81 3.70
C SER A 96 7.83 -14.36 2.81
N ILE A 97 7.84 -15.69 2.62
CA ILE A 97 6.79 -16.45 1.94
C ILE A 97 5.98 -17.18 3.00
N TYR A 98 4.67 -17.21 2.84
CA TYR A 98 3.77 -17.95 3.71
C TYR A 98 2.70 -18.70 2.89
N GLN A 99 2.08 -19.70 3.50
CA GLN A 99 1.01 -20.49 2.87
C GLN A 99 -0.37 -19.90 3.19
N MET A 100 -1.21 -19.85 2.18
CA MET A 100 -2.64 -19.55 2.22
C MET A 100 -3.41 -20.79 1.73
N ASP A 101 -4.73 -20.80 1.92
CA ASP A 101 -5.58 -21.89 1.38
C ASP A 101 -5.54 -21.97 -0.16
N SER A 102 -5.24 -20.86 -0.84
CA SER A 102 -5.19 -20.76 -2.30
C SER A 102 -3.80 -20.95 -2.91
N GLY A 103 -2.77 -21.25 -2.11
CA GLY A 103 -1.39 -21.35 -2.54
C GLY A 103 -0.46 -20.54 -1.64
N MET A 104 0.73 -20.19 -2.10
CA MET A 104 1.63 -19.33 -1.33
C MET A 104 1.45 -17.85 -1.64
N SER A 105 1.82 -17.00 -0.69
CA SER A 105 1.86 -15.54 -0.85
C SER A 105 3.13 -14.96 -0.24
N VAL A 106 3.39 -13.70 -0.56
CA VAL A 106 4.58 -12.94 -0.14
C VAL A 106 4.13 -11.82 0.78
N ARG A 107 4.89 -11.61 1.85
CA ARG A 107 4.77 -10.43 2.70
C ARG A 107 6.13 -9.83 3.02
N TYR A 108 6.16 -8.53 3.28
CA TYR A 108 7.32 -7.82 3.81
C TYR A 108 6.99 -7.24 5.18
N ARG A 109 7.89 -7.34 6.14
CA ARG A 109 7.73 -6.77 7.49
C ARG A 109 8.98 -6.02 7.92
N ALA A 110 8.81 -4.79 8.34
CA ALA A 110 9.89 -3.96 8.87
C ALA A 110 9.36 -3.02 9.95
N SER A 111 10.25 -2.57 10.84
CA SER A 111 9.92 -1.55 11.82
C SER A 111 9.54 -0.21 11.15
N MET A 112 8.64 0.54 11.77
CA MET A 112 8.20 1.86 11.30
C MET A 112 9.39 2.80 11.05
N GLY A 113 10.39 2.77 11.94
CA GLY A 113 11.61 3.55 11.78
C GLY A 113 12.42 3.21 10.52
N SER A 114 12.52 1.92 10.16
CA SER A 114 13.19 1.49 8.94
C SER A 114 12.42 1.90 7.69
N VAL A 115 11.10 1.69 7.67
CA VAL A 115 10.24 2.07 6.54
C VAL A 115 10.27 3.57 6.31
N THR A 116 10.07 4.37 7.36
CA THR A 116 10.06 5.84 7.26
C THR A 116 11.39 6.37 6.73
N ARG A 117 12.52 5.86 7.24
CA ARG A 117 13.85 6.26 6.78
C ARG A 117 14.06 5.99 5.28
N ARG A 118 13.60 4.83 4.79
CA ARG A 118 13.74 4.44 3.38
C ARG A 118 12.79 5.22 2.46
N ILE A 119 11.57 5.50 2.90
CA ILE A 119 10.63 6.38 2.20
C ILE A 119 11.19 7.81 2.11
N ASP A 120 11.69 8.38 3.22
CA ASP A 120 12.28 9.72 3.24
C ASP A 120 13.53 9.82 2.35
N ARG A 121 14.35 8.76 2.32
CA ARG A 121 15.47 8.65 1.37
C ARG A 121 14.97 8.72 -0.06
N THR A 122 13.95 7.94 -0.39
CA THR A 122 13.34 7.91 -1.72
C THR A 122 12.79 9.28 -2.11
N VAL A 123 12.10 9.99 -1.20
CA VAL A 123 11.61 11.36 -1.43
C VAL A 123 12.77 12.29 -1.79
N ARG A 124 13.87 12.26 -1.02
CA ARG A 124 15.06 13.10 -1.29
C ARG A 124 15.72 12.76 -2.62
N ALA A 125 15.83 11.47 -2.97
CA ALA A 125 16.41 11.04 -4.24
C ALA A 125 15.59 11.56 -5.44
N LEU A 126 14.26 11.44 -5.37
CA LEU A 126 13.35 11.93 -6.41
C LEU A 126 13.35 13.46 -6.50
N ASP A 127 13.38 14.17 -5.37
CA ASP A 127 13.51 15.64 -5.33
C ASP A 127 14.83 16.09 -5.97
N GLY A 128 15.95 15.47 -5.59
CA GLY A 128 17.27 15.79 -6.11
C GLY A 128 17.38 15.56 -7.62
N ALA A 129 16.71 14.52 -8.13
CA ALA A 129 16.60 14.23 -9.55
C ALA A 129 15.51 15.05 -10.29
N SER A 130 14.88 16.02 -9.62
CA SER A 130 13.87 16.92 -10.19
C SER A 130 12.65 16.20 -10.79
N PHE A 131 12.21 15.09 -10.18
CA PHE A 131 10.97 14.42 -10.59
C PHE A 131 9.75 15.33 -10.35
N GLY A 132 8.77 15.21 -11.24
CA GLY A 132 7.54 16.00 -11.16
C GLY A 132 6.58 15.56 -10.05
N PRO A 133 5.50 16.33 -9.82
CA PRO A 133 4.52 16.05 -8.77
C PRO A 133 3.85 14.68 -8.91
N GLY A 134 3.77 14.12 -10.13
CA GLY A 134 3.18 12.80 -10.36
C GLY A 134 3.88 11.65 -9.62
N ALA A 135 5.21 11.74 -9.42
CA ALA A 135 5.96 10.74 -8.65
C ALA A 135 6.03 11.14 -7.16
N LEU A 136 6.24 12.43 -6.88
CA LEU A 136 6.49 12.93 -5.53
C LEU A 136 5.23 12.96 -4.64
N VAL A 137 4.08 13.39 -5.17
CA VAL A 137 2.87 13.55 -4.34
C VAL A 137 2.41 12.21 -3.74
N PRO A 138 2.26 11.12 -4.51
CA PRO A 138 1.83 9.84 -3.93
C PRO A 138 2.81 9.27 -2.90
N LEU A 139 4.11 9.53 -3.05
CA LEU A 139 5.14 9.09 -2.11
C LEU A 139 5.12 9.94 -0.82
N ARG A 140 4.95 11.26 -0.93
CA ARG A 140 4.79 12.14 0.23
C ARG A 140 3.49 11.88 0.98
N ASP A 141 2.43 11.50 0.28
CA ASP A 141 1.17 11.09 0.90
C ASP A 141 1.35 9.79 1.69
N LEU A 142 2.12 8.82 1.16
CA LEU A 142 2.51 7.62 1.91
C LEU A 142 3.33 7.97 3.15
N ALA A 143 4.34 8.84 3.01
CA ALA A 143 5.16 9.29 4.14
C ALA A 143 4.31 9.98 5.24
N ARG A 144 3.37 10.83 4.84
CA ARG A 144 2.44 11.51 5.76
C ARG A 144 1.52 10.52 6.46
N TRP A 145 1.03 9.51 5.73
CA TRP A 145 0.20 8.45 6.30
C TRP A 145 0.99 7.65 7.35
N LEU A 146 2.22 7.22 7.03
CA LEU A 146 3.11 6.52 7.95
C LEU A 146 3.42 7.35 9.21
N GLY A 147 3.67 8.66 9.06
CA GLY A 147 3.91 9.58 10.17
C GLY A 147 2.71 9.77 11.11
N GLY A 148 1.54 9.19 10.79
CA GLY A 148 0.40 9.14 11.67
C GLY A 148 0.46 8.03 12.74
N PHE A 149 1.41 7.11 12.68
CA PHE A 149 1.51 5.96 13.59
C PHE A 149 2.69 6.11 14.56
N THR A 150 2.75 5.23 15.57
CA THR A 150 3.80 5.23 16.58
C THR A 150 5.12 4.68 16.00
N GLU A 151 6.25 5.15 16.53
CA GLU A 151 7.58 4.77 16.00
C GLU A 151 7.96 3.30 16.27
N ASP A 152 7.32 2.68 17.27
CA ASP A 152 7.44 1.27 17.65
C ASP A 152 6.54 0.35 16.82
N ALA A 153 5.70 0.89 15.93
CA ALA A 153 4.84 0.09 15.08
C ALA A 153 5.63 -0.75 14.06
N VAL A 154 4.99 -1.82 13.57
CA VAL A 154 5.46 -2.63 12.44
C VAL A 154 4.64 -2.28 11.21
N VAL A 155 5.31 -2.20 10.07
CA VAL A 155 4.65 -2.05 8.77
C VAL A 155 4.73 -3.37 8.04
N GLU A 156 3.57 -3.87 7.62
CA GLU A 156 3.45 -5.03 6.75
C GLU A 156 2.97 -4.62 5.36
N LEU A 157 3.65 -5.12 4.33
CA LEU A 157 3.16 -5.15 2.96
C LEU A 157 2.82 -6.59 2.62
N ASP A 158 1.53 -6.92 2.53
CA ASP A 158 1.04 -8.26 2.23
C ASP A 158 0.47 -8.30 0.80
N TYR A 159 0.91 -9.26 -0.02
CA TYR A 159 0.36 -9.47 -1.36
C TYR A 159 -1.04 -10.06 -1.29
N ASP A 160 -1.35 -10.82 -0.23
CA ASP A 160 -2.63 -11.51 -0.02
C ASP A 160 -3.09 -12.19 -1.34
N ARG A 161 -4.33 -11.97 -1.77
CA ARG A 161 -4.91 -12.54 -2.99
C ARG A 161 -4.27 -12.07 -4.29
N VAL A 162 -3.48 -10.98 -4.29
CA VAL A 162 -2.74 -10.55 -5.49
C VAL A 162 -1.67 -11.57 -5.86
N ALA A 163 -1.20 -12.38 -4.90
CA ALA A 163 -0.28 -13.48 -5.17
C ALA A 163 -0.83 -14.50 -6.18
N GLU A 164 -2.16 -14.68 -6.25
CA GLU A 164 -2.83 -15.59 -7.18
C GLU A 164 -2.69 -15.19 -8.66
N LEU A 165 -2.17 -14.00 -8.93
CA LEU A 165 -1.89 -13.54 -10.28
C LEU A 165 -0.57 -14.07 -10.84
N PHE A 166 0.26 -14.69 -9.98
CA PHE A 166 1.61 -15.12 -10.28
C PHE A 166 1.75 -16.62 -10.08
N SER A 167 2.71 -17.24 -10.78
CA SER A 167 3.09 -18.62 -10.48
C SER A 167 3.87 -18.68 -9.16
N GLU A 168 3.93 -19.86 -8.53
CA GLU A 168 4.75 -20.04 -7.33
C GLU A 168 6.23 -19.75 -7.61
N ALA A 169 6.74 -20.10 -8.79
CA ALA A 169 8.12 -19.79 -9.17
C ALA A 169 8.35 -18.27 -9.25
N ASP A 170 7.41 -17.52 -9.85
CA ASP A 170 7.50 -16.06 -9.94
C ASP A 170 7.44 -15.42 -8.55
N LEU A 171 6.56 -15.90 -7.68
CA LEU A 171 6.47 -15.43 -6.30
C LEU A 171 7.75 -15.75 -5.53
N ALA A 172 8.32 -16.95 -5.67
CA ALA A 172 9.56 -17.36 -4.99
C ALA A 172 10.75 -16.49 -5.39
N LEU A 173 10.82 -16.12 -6.67
CA LEU A 173 11.89 -15.32 -7.27
C LEU A 173 11.57 -13.81 -7.31
N ASP A 174 10.48 -13.36 -6.68
CA ASP A 174 10.12 -11.94 -6.65
C ASP A 174 11.20 -11.12 -5.93
N ASP A 175 11.81 -10.22 -6.70
CA ASP A 175 12.85 -9.28 -6.27
C ASP A 175 12.36 -7.82 -6.39
N SER A 176 11.04 -7.59 -6.33
CA SER A 176 10.43 -6.28 -6.57
C SER A 176 10.99 -5.17 -5.66
N SER A 177 11.24 -5.49 -4.38
CA SER A 177 11.88 -4.56 -3.44
C SER A 177 13.35 -4.27 -3.79
N ALA A 178 14.10 -5.27 -4.26
CA ALA A 178 15.49 -5.11 -4.70
C ALA A 178 15.57 -4.17 -5.91
N LEU A 179 14.74 -4.42 -6.94
CA LEU A 179 14.71 -3.60 -8.15
C LEU A 179 14.36 -2.13 -7.85
N VAL A 180 13.43 -1.88 -6.93
CA VAL A 180 13.11 -0.51 -6.48
C VAL A 180 14.29 0.09 -5.73
N GLY A 181 14.89 -0.64 -4.78
CA GLY A 181 16.08 -0.21 -4.06
C GLY A 181 17.24 0.17 -4.98
N GLU A 182 17.60 -0.72 -5.92
CA GLU A 182 18.66 -0.49 -6.92
C GLU A 182 18.35 0.70 -7.84
N SER A 183 17.07 0.91 -8.18
CA SER A 183 16.66 2.08 -8.96
C SER A 183 16.92 3.39 -8.20
N ILE A 184 16.64 3.42 -6.90
CA ILE A 184 16.89 4.57 -6.03
C ILE A 184 18.38 4.78 -5.78
N ASP A 185 19.14 3.70 -5.55
CA ASP A 185 20.60 3.76 -5.38
C ASP A 185 21.27 4.36 -6.63
N ALA A 186 20.89 3.89 -7.82
CA ALA A 186 21.38 4.43 -9.08
C ALA A 186 20.99 5.89 -9.28
N LEU A 187 19.78 6.28 -8.88
CA LEU A 187 19.30 7.66 -8.95
C LEU A 187 20.13 8.61 -8.08
N GLU A 188 20.44 8.20 -6.85
CA GLU A 188 21.29 8.97 -5.93
C GLU A 188 22.74 9.11 -6.45
N ALA A 189 23.23 8.11 -7.19
CA ALA A 189 24.53 8.16 -7.87
C ALA A 189 24.52 9.00 -9.17
N GLY A 190 23.36 9.50 -9.60
CA GLY A 190 23.21 10.20 -10.88
C GLY A 190 23.24 9.28 -12.11
N ASP A 191 23.17 7.96 -11.92
CA ASP A 191 23.05 6.97 -12.99
C ASP A 191 21.58 6.77 -13.38
N TYR A 192 21.04 7.74 -14.12
CA TYR A 192 19.66 7.72 -14.59
C TYR A 192 19.36 6.54 -15.54
N ALA A 193 20.36 6.01 -16.22
CA ALA A 193 20.19 4.90 -17.15
C ALA A 193 19.88 3.60 -16.39
N THR A 194 20.73 3.26 -15.41
CA THR A 194 20.50 2.10 -14.54
C THR A 194 19.21 2.27 -13.73
N ALA A 195 18.97 3.47 -13.18
CA ALA A 195 17.75 3.77 -12.43
C ALA A 195 16.48 3.46 -13.26
N GLY A 196 16.46 3.91 -14.53
CA GLY A 196 15.35 3.68 -15.44
C GLY A 196 15.21 2.24 -15.94
N ILE A 197 16.30 1.47 -16.02
CA ILE A 197 16.26 0.03 -16.36
C ILE A 197 15.59 -0.73 -15.20
N ARG A 198 16.08 -0.56 -13.97
CA ARG A 198 15.56 -1.25 -12.79
C ARG A 198 14.10 -0.94 -12.50
N TYR A 199 13.74 0.34 -12.58
CA TYR A 199 12.34 0.76 -12.44
C TYR A 199 11.43 0.09 -13.48
N ARG A 200 11.90 -0.03 -14.73
CA ARG A 200 11.11 -0.60 -15.82
C ARG A 200 10.94 -2.11 -15.65
N GLU A 201 11.96 -2.82 -15.17
CA GLU A 201 11.89 -4.26 -14.88
C GLU A 201 10.75 -4.55 -13.88
N VAL A 202 10.73 -3.84 -12.75
CA VAL A 202 9.66 -4.01 -11.76
C VAL A 202 8.31 -3.51 -12.27
N ALA A 203 8.27 -2.40 -13.02
CA ALA A 203 7.02 -1.91 -13.62
C ALA A 203 6.42 -2.90 -14.62
N THR A 204 7.25 -3.56 -15.45
CA THR A 204 6.82 -4.59 -16.38
C THR A 204 6.23 -5.80 -15.66
N ARG A 205 6.82 -6.22 -14.53
CA ARG A 205 6.28 -7.31 -13.70
C ARG A 205 4.84 -7.03 -13.23
N TRP A 206 4.59 -5.79 -12.78
CA TRP A 206 3.29 -5.40 -12.21
C TRP A 206 2.28 -4.86 -13.23
N ALA A 207 2.71 -4.58 -14.47
CA ALA A 207 1.86 -4.02 -15.51
C ALA A 207 0.58 -4.85 -15.81
N PRO A 208 0.60 -6.20 -15.88
CA PRO A 208 -0.63 -6.98 -16.09
C PRO A 208 -1.65 -6.82 -14.97
N GLY A 209 -1.20 -6.78 -13.71
CA GLY A 209 -2.07 -6.54 -12.55
C GLY A 209 -2.64 -5.12 -12.57
N GLN A 210 -1.79 -4.12 -12.84
CA GLN A 210 -2.20 -2.74 -12.96
C GLN A 210 -3.24 -2.53 -14.07
N ALA A 211 -3.10 -3.21 -15.21
CA ALA A 211 -4.08 -3.13 -16.30
C ALA A 211 -5.48 -3.62 -15.87
N ARG A 212 -5.57 -4.64 -15.00
CA ARG A 212 -6.88 -5.13 -14.47
C ARG A 212 -7.59 -4.09 -13.60
N ALA A 213 -6.86 -3.19 -12.96
CA ALA A 213 -7.44 -2.11 -12.17
C ALA A 213 -8.08 -1.00 -13.02
N PHE A 214 -7.76 -0.92 -14.32
CA PHE A 214 -8.32 0.07 -15.25
C PHE A 214 -9.40 -0.48 -16.19
N ILE A 215 -9.55 -1.80 -16.27
CA ILE A 215 -10.51 -2.48 -17.16
C ILE A 215 -11.84 -2.80 -16.44
N ASN A 216 -11.84 -2.77 -15.10
CA ASN A 216 -13.02 -2.96 -14.24
C ASN A 216 -13.48 -1.64 -13.63
#